data_AF-A0A8J2BH75-F1
#
_entry.id   AF-A0A8J2BH75-F1
#
_cell.length_a   1.000
_cell.length_b   1.000
_cell.length_c   1.000
_cell.angle_alpha   90.00
_cell.angle_beta   90.00
_cell.angle_gamma   90.00
#
_symmetry.space_group_name_H-M   'P 1'
#
loop_
_entity.id
_entity.type
_entity.pdbx_description
1 polymer ?
#
loop_
_entity_poly.entity_id
_entity_poly.type
_entity_poly.pdbx_seq_one_letter_code
_entity_poly.pdbx_strand_id
1 'polypeptide(L)'
;MNKMKHTITKLTLRLFSACPRRDRHPKMLSPFPASATAFGMSAFFTFIISIGSLVSVPEVVVATGGLAYPPAQTTTYQTIRTEDASLMNAKAYGTCWQEIDSVRWSVDKALANQICCNNRHYAEHATYWEGVQSFVASANAKRGTNQKIDFYDPIDGSLLFRAPVGRTMEDFLAESKAHGWPSFRDAEVVNAKVRVLEQNKGEVVTSTTGLHLGHNLPDSSGNRYCINLVCVAGVPNVGASSPPPSEEQNNTNQQMMPSSANVGASASHDASSLQAGGTSSQNFANRRKTDNVGTHHEALSLAWWAVMALASSATIW
;
A
#
# COMPACT_ATOMS: atom_id res chain seq x y z
N MET A 1 65.10 -16.42 -14.18
CA MET A 1 64.38 -17.43 -14.96
C MET A 1 63.65 -18.36 -14.01
N ASN A 2 62.32 -18.23 -13.87
CA ASN A 2 61.49 -19.26 -13.23
C ASN A 2 60.08 -19.17 -13.81
N LYS A 3 59.72 -20.16 -14.64
CA LYS A 3 58.35 -20.38 -15.15
C LYS A 3 57.75 -21.51 -14.31
N MET A 4 56.69 -21.20 -13.56
CA MET A 4 55.78 -22.20 -13.00
C MET A 4 54.81 -22.66 -14.09
N LYS A 5 54.70 -23.98 -14.27
CA LYS A 5 53.61 -24.63 -15.03
C LYS A 5 52.82 -25.53 -14.08
N HIS A 6 51.50 -25.41 -14.15
CA HIS A 6 50.51 -26.21 -13.45
C HIS A 6 50.46 -27.65 -13.96
N THR A 7 50.20 -28.59 -13.05
CA THR A 7 49.80 -29.97 -13.37
C THR A 7 48.46 -30.27 -12.71
N ILE A 8 47.56 -30.79 -13.54
CA ILE A 8 46.13 -31.08 -13.34
C ILE A 8 45.96 -32.39 -12.56
N THR A 9 45.10 -32.40 -11.53
CA THR A 9 44.69 -33.60 -10.79
C THR A 9 43.37 -34.15 -11.36
N LYS A 10 43.41 -35.40 -11.84
CA LYS A 10 42.25 -36.23 -12.19
C LYS A 10 41.57 -36.72 -10.91
N LEU A 11 40.24 -36.70 -10.86
CA LEU A 11 39.49 -37.53 -9.91
C LEU A 11 38.35 -38.28 -10.60
N THR A 12 38.33 -39.56 -10.29
CA THR A 12 37.66 -40.73 -10.85
C THR A 12 36.15 -40.78 -10.61
N LEU A 13 35.42 -41.15 -11.67
CA LEU A 13 34.03 -41.62 -11.67
C LEU A 13 33.97 -43.06 -11.09
N ARG A 14 33.05 -43.33 -10.15
CA ARG A 14 32.62 -44.70 -9.81
C ARG A 14 31.09 -44.81 -9.90
N LEU A 15 30.68 -45.86 -10.60
CA LEU A 15 29.31 -46.33 -10.83
C LEU A 15 28.89 -47.36 -9.76
N PHE A 16 27.57 -47.62 -9.76
CA PHE A 16 26.79 -48.73 -9.20
C PHE A 16 26.28 -48.60 -7.75
N SER A 17 24.95 -48.53 -7.59
CA SER A 17 24.14 -49.73 -7.26
C SER A 17 22.63 -49.46 -7.39
N ALA A 18 21.87 -50.53 -7.60
CA ALA A 18 20.49 -50.58 -8.09
C ALA A 18 19.43 -50.99 -7.02
N CYS A 19 18.16 -51.01 -7.47
CA CYS A 19 16.94 -51.70 -6.96
C CYS A 19 15.97 -50.93 -6.02
N PRO A 20 14.65 -51.26 -5.96
CA PRO A 20 13.69 -51.58 -7.04
C PRO A 20 12.28 -50.92 -6.91
N ARG A 21 11.59 -50.81 -8.07
CA ARG A 21 10.17 -51.16 -8.37
C ARG A 21 9.03 -50.76 -7.40
N ARG A 22 8.08 -49.94 -7.89
CA ARG A 22 6.64 -50.26 -7.77
C ARG A 22 5.78 -49.56 -8.83
N ASP A 23 5.27 -50.37 -9.75
CA ASP A 23 4.17 -50.08 -10.66
C ASP A 23 2.88 -49.78 -9.88
N ARG A 24 2.08 -48.81 -10.36
CA ARG A 24 0.61 -48.90 -10.35
C ARG A 24 0.00 -47.90 -11.34
N HIS A 25 -0.57 -48.45 -12.40
CA HIS A 25 -1.47 -47.82 -13.38
C HIS A 25 -2.96 -47.98 -12.93
N PRO A 26 -3.96 -47.42 -13.65
CA PRO A 26 -5.14 -46.74 -13.08
C PRO A 26 -6.42 -47.60 -13.10
N LYS A 27 -7.49 -47.11 -12.44
CA LYS A 27 -8.90 -47.52 -12.61
C LYS A 27 -9.74 -46.23 -12.61
N MET A 28 -10.32 -45.79 -13.72
CA MET A 28 -11.62 -46.15 -14.33
C MET A 28 -12.87 -45.96 -13.46
N LEU A 29 -13.66 -44.95 -13.86
CA LEU A 29 -15.12 -44.92 -14.11
C LEU A 29 -16.12 -45.38 -13.04
N SER A 30 -17.05 -44.49 -12.67
CA SER A 30 -18.48 -44.58 -13.08
C SER A 30 -19.32 -43.41 -12.52
N PRO A 31 -20.54 -43.16 -13.06
CA PRO A 31 -21.24 -41.86 -13.01
C PRO A 31 -22.63 -41.86 -12.32
N PHE A 32 -23.19 -40.64 -12.18
CA PHE A 32 -24.62 -40.26 -11.96
C PHE A 32 -25.26 -40.45 -10.56
N PRO A 33 -26.40 -39.77 -10.24
CA PRO A 33 -27.20 -38.86 -11.06
C PRO A 33 -27.48 -37.46 -10.47
N ALA A 34 -27.88 -36.58 -11.39
CA ALA A 34 -28.60 -35.33 -11.14
C ALA A 34 -29.99 -35.60 -10.53
N SER A 35 -30.47 -34.68 -9.71
CA SER A 35 -31.91 -34.52 -9.47
C SER A 35 -32.27 -33.06 -9.61
N ALA A 36 -32.92 -32.76 -10.72
CA ALA A 36 -33.66 -31.55 -10.97
C ALA A 36 -35.04 -31.68 -10.31
N THR A 37 -35.47 -30.67 -9.57
CA THR A 37 -36.89 -30.38 -9.39
C THR A 37 -37.10 -28.88 -9.59
N ALA A 38 -37.42 -28.53 -10.82
CA ALA A 38 -38.06 -27.27 -11.16
C ALA A 38 -39.56 -27.41 -10.85
N PHE A 39 -40.03 -26.78 -9.78
CA PHE A 39 -41.40 -26.27 -9.71
C PHE A 39 -41.33 -24.83 -10.24
N GLY A 40 -42.18 -24.34 -11.12
CA GLY A 40 -43.56 -24.69 -11.38
C GLY A 40 -44.24 -23.34 -11.60
N MET A 41 -44.70 -23.13 -12.83
CA MET A 41 -45.31 -21.91 -13.36
C MET A 41 -46.50 -21.42 -12.51
N SER A 42 -46.66 -20.11 -12.35
CA SER A 42 -47.95 -19.45 -12.60
C SER A 42 -47.82 -17.94 -12.63
N ALA A 43 -47.83 -17.41 -13.85
CA ALA A 43 -48.22 -16.05 -14.13
C ALA A 43 -49.72 -15.90 -13.77
N PHE A 44 -50.03 -15.06 -12.80
CA PHE A 44 -51.41 -14.60 -12.61
C PHE A 44 -51.64 -13.36 -13.46
N PHE A 45 -52.52 -13.56 -14.44
CA PHE A 45 -53.12 -12.56 -15.30
C PHE A 45 -53.84 -11.48 -14.47
N THR A 46 -53.58 -10.24 -14.89
CA THR A 46 -54.50 -9.09 -14.96
C THR A 46 -55.88 -9.22 -14.31
N PHE A 47 -56.15 -8.35 -13.34
CA PHE A 47 -57.48 -7.77 -13.15
C PHE A 47 -57.35 -6.26 -12.96
N ILE A 48 -57.59 -5.51 -14.04
CA ILE A 48 -57.77 -4.06 -14.01
C ILE A 48 -59.19 -3.80 -13.50
N ILE A 49 -59.30 -3.30 -12.27
CA ILE A 49 -60.52 -2.66 -11.79
C ILE A 49 -60.36 -1.16 -12.04
N SER A 50 -60.98 -0.71 -13.13
CA SER A 50 -61.25 0.70 -13.38
C SER A 50 -62.36 1.15 -12.45
N ILE A 51 -62.03 1.92 -11.41
CA ILE A 51 -62.97 2.78 -10.71
C ILE A 51 -62.53 4.23 -10.90
N GLY A 52 -63.22 4.90 -11.82
CA GLY A 52 -63.13 6.35 -11.96
C GLY A 52 -63.68 7.01 -10.70
N SER A 53 -62.82 7.74 -9.99
CA SER A 53 -63.22 8.74 -9.01
C SER A 53 -62.43 10.00 -9.31
N LEU A 54 -63.13 10.97 -9.90
CA LEU A 54 -62.67 12.34 -10.11
C LEU A 54 -62.53 13.00 -8.74
N VAL A 55 -61.33 12.97 -8.17
CA VAL A 55 -60.96 13.82 -7.03
C VAL A 55 -60.28 15.04 -7.61
N SER A 56 -60.93 16.20 -7.48
CA SER A 56 -60.33 17.49 -7.76
C SER A 56 -59.19 17.72 -6.77
N VAL A 57 -57.95 17.62 -7.26
CA VAL A 57 -56.76 18.04 -6.51
C VAL A 57 -56.56 19.55 -6.71
N PRO A 58 -56.35 20.33 -5.64
CA PRO A 58 -55.96 21.71 -5.77
C PRO A 58 -54.57 21.81 -6.40
N GLU A 59 -54.43 22.74 -7.33
CA GLU A 59 -53.19 23.11 -7.98
C GLU A 59 -52.20 23.65 -6.93
N VAL A 60 -51.32 22.77 -6.46
CA VAL A 60 -50.15 23.19 -5.68
C VAL A 60 -49.18 23.80 -6.68
N VAL A 61 -49.09 25.13 -6.67
CA VAL A 61 -48.01 25.87 -7.32
C VAL A 61 -46.72 25.47 -6.64
N VAL A 62 -46.04 24.45 -7.18
CA VAL A 62 -44.69 24.09 -6.79
C VAL A 62 -43.78 25.17 -7.35
N ALA A 63 -43.36 26.07 -6.47
CA ALA A 63 -42.27 26.99 -6.77
C ALA A 63 -41.07 26.16 -7.24
N THR A 64 -40.68 26.34 -8.51
CA THR A 64 -39.48 25.75 -9.11
C THR A 64 -38.24 26.43 -8.54
N GLY A 65 -38.01 26.27 -7.24
CA GLY A 65 -36.72 26.48 -6.63
C GLY A 65 -35.80 25.37 -7.10
N GLY A 66 -34.96 25.67 -8.09
CA GLY A 66 -33.89 24.76 -8.51
C GLY A 66 -33.01 24.42 -7.31
N LEU A 67 -33.18 23.21 -6.78
CA LEU A 67 -32.25 22.66 -5.81
C LEU A 67 -30.93 22.47 -6.55
N ALA A 68 -29.99 23.37 -6.30
CA ALA A 68 -28.60 23.17 -6.69
C ALA A 68 -28.15 21.85 -6.07
N TYR A 69 -27.96 20.83 -6.92
CA TYR A 69 -27.33 19.60 -6.50
C TYR A 69 -25.97 19.97 -5.89
N PRO A 70 -25.62 19.47 -4.70
CA PRO A 70 -24.27 19.66 -4.20
C PRO A 70 -23.28 19.11 -5.25
N PRO A 71 -22.14 19.78 -5.49
CA PRO A 71 -21.15 19.30 -6.45
C PRO A 71 -20.78 17.86 -6.11
N ALA A 72 -20.67 17.01 -7.15
CA ALA A 72 -20.31 15.61 -6.98
C ALA A 72 -19.06 15.48 -6.11
N GLN A 73 -19.15 14.73 -5.01
CA GLN A 73 -18.01 14.54 -4.11
C GLN A 73 -16.88 13.89 -4.88
N THR A 74 -15.73 14.56 -4.93
CA THR A 74 -14.51 14.04 -5.55
C THR A 74 -14.08 12.79 -4.78
N THR A 75 -13.95 11.65 -5.48
CA THR A 75 -13.47 10.42 -4.85
C THR A 75 -11.99 10.55 -4.47
N THR A 76 -11.52 9.74 -3.52
CA THR A 76 -10.09 9.68 -3.16
C THR A 76 -9.21 9.54 -4.39
N TYR A 77 -9.57 8.62 -5.29
CA TYR A 77 -8.79 8.38 -6.51
C TYR A 77 -8.64 9.63 -7.39
N GLN A 78 -9.73 10.38 -7.60
CA GLN A 78 -9.69 11.63 -8.37
C GLN A 78 -8.78 12.67 -7.70
N THR A 79 -8.62 12.61 -6.37
CA THR A 79 -7.75 13.51 -5.61
C THR A 79 -6.27 13.14 -5.73
N ILE A 80 -5.95 11.84 -5.86
CA ILE A 80 -4.57 11.36 -5.83
C ILE A 80 -3.99 11.06 -7.21
N ARG A 81 -4.82 10.96 -8.25
CA ARG A 81 -4.36 10.86 -9.64
C ARG A 81 -3.51 12.09 -9.99
N THR A 82 -2.37 11.88 -10.62
CA THR A 82 -1.55 12.95 -11.18
C THR A 82 -0.86 12.51 -12.47
N GLU A 83 -0.61 13.47 -13.35
CA GLU A 83 0.20 13.30 -14.56
C GLU A 83 1.65 13.78 -14.34
N ASP A 84 1.98 14.24 -13.13
CA ASP A 84 3.30 14.75 -12.77
C ASP A 84 4.31 13.61 -12.57
N ALA A 85 4.84 13.11 -13.69
CA ALA A 85 5.91 12.13 -13.68
C ALA A 85 7.23 12.67 -13.08
N SER A 86 7.37 13.99 -12.86
CA SER A 86 8.59 14.57 -12.30
C SER A 86 8.81 14.19 -10.84
N LEU A 87 7.75 13.79 -10.12
CA LEU A 87 7.83 13.18 -8.79
C LEU A 87 8.85 12.04 -8.76
N MET A 88 8.93 11.31 -9.86
CA MET A 88 9.75 10.13 -10.02
C MET A 88 11.11 10.41 -10.69
N ASN A 89 11.46 11.67 -10.98
CA ASN A 89 12.77 11.99 -11.55
C ASN A 89 13.93 11.46 -10.68
N ALA A 90 15.06 11.21 -11.35
CA ALA A 90 16.29 10.84 -10.67
C ALA A 90 16.69 11.94 -9.66
N LYS A 91 17.08 11.50 -8.47
CA LYS A 91 17.53 12.30 -7.34
C LYS A 91 18.92 11.78 -6.90
N ALA A 92 19.38 12.18 -5.72
CA ALA A 92 20.71 11.81 -5.24
C ALA A 92 20.91 10.29 -5.02
N TYR A 93 19.84 9.55 -4.72
CA TYR A 93 19.85 8.10 -4.55
C TYR A 93 18.73 7.44 -5.34
N GLY A 94 18.99 7.15 -6.62
CA GLY A 94 17.98 6.65 -7.54
C GLY A 94 16.87 7.68 -7.67
N THR A 95 15.71 7.40 -7.10
CA THR A 95 14.51 8.25 -7.18
C THR A 95 14.16 8.87 -5.82
N CYS A 96 14.94 8.52 -4.80
CA CYS A 96 14.94 9.09 -3.47
C CYS A 96 16.11 10.07 -3.32
N TRP A 97 16.03 11.02 -2.39
CA TRP A 97 17.16 11.91 -2.12
C TRP A 97 18.20 11.32 -1.16
N GLN A 98 17.90 10.18 -0.53
CA GLN A 98 18.80 9.47 0.38
C GLN A 98 18.47 7.98 0.40
N GLU A 99 19.38 7.20 0.98
CA GLU A 99 19.14 5.78 1.27
C GLU A 99 18.09 5.60 2.37
N ILE A 100 17.36 4.50 2.30
CA ILE A 100 16.50 4.03 3.39
C ILE A 100 17.39 3.43 4.47
N ASP A 101 17.54 4.15 5.57
CA ASP A 101 18.32 3.69 6.74
C ASP A 101 17.43 3.07 7.81
N SER A 102 16.31 3.71 8.18
CA SER A 102 15.49 3.27 9.30
C SER A 102 14.18 2.64 8.85
N VAL A 103 13.98 1.37 9.19
CA VAL A 103 12.76 0.61 8.89
C VAL A 103 12.24 -0.13 10.11
N ARG A 104 10.91 -0.19 10.23
CA ARG A 104 10.17 -1.03 11.16
C ARG A 104 10.15 -2.47 10.69
N TRP A 105 9.70 -3.33 11.60
CA TRP A 105 9.43 -4.74 11.36
C TRP A 105 10.62 -5.57 10.87
N SER A 106 11.84 -5.04 10.98
CA SER A 106 13.06 -5.72 10.53
C SER A 106 12.97 -6.20 9.07
N VAL A 107 12.30 -5.42 8.21
CA VAL A 107 12.32 -5.69 6.77
C VAL A 107 13.73 -5.53 6.20
N ASP A 108 13.97 -6.14 5.04
CA ASP A 108 15.28 -6.10 4.38
C ASP A 108 15.55 -4.69 3.82
N LYS A 109 16.53 -4.01 4.41
CA LYS A 109 16.93 -2.65 4.01
C LYS A 109 17.51 -2.59 2.59
N ALA A 110 18.27 -3.60 2.17
CA ALA A 110 18.84 -3.63 0.83
C ALA A 110 17.72 -3.79 -0.21
N LEU A 111 16.76 -4.68 0.08
CA LEU A 111 15.55 -4.83 -0.73
C LEU A 111 14.73 -3.53 -0.75
N ALA A 112 14.56 -2.84 0.38
CA ALA A 112 13.87 -1.55 0.42
C ALA A 112 14.54 -0.51 -0.49
N ASN A 113 15.86 -0.33 -0.36
CA ASN A 113 16.61 0.58 -1.22
C ASN A 113 16.50 0.21 -2.71
N GLN A 114 16.54 -1.08 -3.02
CA GLN A 114 16.37 -1.56 -4.38
C GLN A 114 14.96 -1.26 -4.91
N ILE A 115 13.91 -1.69 -4.21
CA ILE A 115 12.53 -1.65 -4.69
C ILE A 115 11.96 -0.23 -4.67
N CYS A 116 12.20 0.54 -3.62
CA CYS A 116 11.54 1.83 -3.42
C CYS A 116 12.26 2.99 -4.13
N CYS A 117 13.59 2.91 -4.26
CA CYS A 117 14.42 4.00 -4.77
C CYS A 117 15.13 3.70 -6.10
N ASN A 118 15.44 2.43 -6.39
CA ASN A 118 16.27 2.05 -7.55
C ASN A 118 15.55 1.16 -8.57
N ASN A 119 14.24 1.03 -8.43
CA ASN A 119 13.42 0.17 -9.28
C ASN A 119 12.10 0.86 -9.62
N ARG A 120 11.61 0.57 -10.83
CA ARG A 120 10.45 1.24 -11.47
C ARG A 120 9.51 0.28 -12.17
N HIS A 121 9.85 -1.00 -12.17
CA HIS A 121 9.12 -2.01 -12.92
C HIS A 121 8.83 -3.26 -12.09
N TYR A 122 9.62 -3.53 -11.06
CA TYR A 122 9.45 -4.70 -10.22
C TYR A 122 8.80 -4.36 -8.88
N ALA A 123 8.37 -5.38 -8.16
CA ALA A 123 7.93 -5.30 -6.78
C ALA A 123 8.83 -6.22 -5.93
N GLU A 124 8.73 -6.11 -4.61
CA GLU A 124 9.17 -7.19 -3.73
C GLU A 124 8.43 -8.49 -4.09
N HIS A 125 9.01 -9.64 -3.75
CA HIS A 125 8.38 -10.94 -4.02
C HIS A 125 6.97 -11.01 -3.42
N ALA A 126 5.99 -11.53 -4.18
CA ALA A 126 4.65 -11.76 -3.67
C ALA A 126 4.71 -12.60 -2.38
N THR A 127 3.88 -12.30 -1.40
CA THR A 127 3.89 -12.92 -0.05
C THR A 127 5.12 -12.62 0.82
N TYR A 128 6.05 -11.74 0.41
CA TYR A 128 7.18 -11.30 1.24
C TYR A 128 6.72 -10.88 2.65
N TRP A 129 5.64 -10.11 2.71
CA TRP A 129 5.05 -9.62 3.96
C TRP A 129 4.64 -10.74 4.93
N GLU A 130 4.25 -11.92 4.44
CA GLU A 130 3.87 -13.07 5.27
C GLU A 130 5.08 -13.64 6.04
N GLY A 131 6.29 -13.47 5.50
CA GLY A 131 7.54 -13.87 6.14
C GLY A 131 8.04 -12.87 7.20
N VAL A 132 7.54 -11.64 7.21
CA VAL A 132 7.96 -10.59 8.15
C VAL A 132 7.23 -10.78 9.49
N GLN A 133 7.80 -11.63 10.35
CA GLN A 133 7.16 -12.08 11.58
C GLN A 133 6.66 -10.95 12.50
N SER A 134 7.43 -9.87 12.62
CA SER A 134 7.06 -8.74 13.49
C SER A 134 5.90 -7.92 12.92
N PHE A 135 5.80 -7.78 11.59
CA PHE A 135 4.64 -7.20 10.92
C PHE A 135 3.41 -8.08 11.14
N VAL A 136 3.53 -9.38 10.81
CA VAL A 136 2.45 -10.36 10.96
C VAL A 136 1.96 -10.45 12.41
N ALA A 137 2.86 -10.49 13.39
CA ALA A 137 2.51 -10.47 14.81
C ALA A 137 1.75 -9.18 15.17
N SER A 138 2.21 -8.02 14.69
CA SER A 138 1.56 -6.74 14.95
C SER A 138 0.16 -6.63 14.33
N ALA A 139 -0.09 -7.33 13.22
CA ALA A 139 -1.38 -7.38 12.55
C ALA A 139 -2.31 -8.40 13.20
N ASN A 140 -1.80 -9.59 13.53
CA ASN A 140 -2.54 -10.62 14.26
C ASN A 140 -3.02 -10.12 15.62
N ALA A 141 -2.20 -9.35 16.35
CA ALA A 141 -2.59 -8.75 17.63
C ALA A 141 -3.77 -7.76 17.51
N LYS A 142 -4.08 -7.26 16.30
CA LYS A 142 -5.18 -6.34 16.03
C LYS A 142 -6.41 -7.02 15.44
N ARG A 143 -6.35 -8.32 15.11
CA ARG A 143 -7.52 -9.08 14.64
C ARG A 143 -8.59 -9.09 15.72
N GLY A 144 -9.86 -8.96 15.30
CA GLY A 144 -11.00 -8.86 16.22
C GLY A 144 -11.08 -7.55 17.01
N THR A 145 -10.23 -6.56 16.71
CA THR A 145 -10.26 -5.23 17.32
C THR A 145 -10.55 -4.15 16.29
N ASN A 146 -10.83 -2.93 16.74
CA ASN A 146 -10.94 -1.74 15.87
C ASN A 146 -9.60 -0.99 15.68
N GLN A 147 -8.48 -1.61 16.08
CA GLN A 147 -7.16 -1.01 15.96
C GLN A 147 -6.64 -1.08 14.51
N LYS A 148 -5.89 -0.05 14.13
CA LYS A 148 -5.33 0.11 12.79
C LYS A 148 -3.81 0.02 12.83
N ILE A 149 -3.20 -0.24 11.68
CA ILE A 149 -1.77 -0.14 11.44
C ILE A 149 -1.53 1.11 10.60
N ASP A 150 -0.57 1.90 11.06
CA ASP A 150 -0.06 3.03 10.33
C ASP A 150 1.19 2.62 9.54
N PHE A 151 1.23 3.08 8.30
CA PHE A 151 2.21 2.75 7.28
C PHE A 151 2.89 4.04 6.84
N TYR A 152 4.21 4.09 6.94
CA TYR A 152 4.98 5.33 6.86
C TYR A 152 6.02 5.26 5.75
N ASP A 153 6.29 6.41 5.14
CA ASP A 153 7.38 6.60 4.20
C ASP A 153 8.74 6.35 4.91
N PRO A 154 9.59 5.44 4.41
CA PRO A 154 10.89 5.14 5.03
C PRO A 154 11.95 6.23 4.83
N ILE A 155 11.70 7.24 4.00
CA ILE A 155 12.62 8.36 3.75
C ILE A 155 12.36 9.52 4.72
N ASP A 156 11.10 9.91 4.92
CA ASP A 156 10.75 11.11 5.70
C ASP A 156 9.84 10.84 6.92
N GLY A 157 9.35 9.61 7.07
CA GLY A 157 8.48 9.20 8.17
C GLY A 157 7.04 9.70 8.08
N SER A 158 6.60 10.23 6.93
CA SER A 158 5.22 10.66 6.69
C SER A 158 4.24 9.49 6.72
N LEU A 159 3.05 9.68 7.29
CA LEU A 159 1.97 8.70 7.20
C LEU A 159 1.44 8.61 5.76
N LEU A 160 1.46 7.41 5.19
CA LEU A 160 1.02 7.13 3.82
C LEU A 160 -0.32 6.40 3.79
N PHE A 161 -0.47 5.39 4.64
CA PHE A 161 -1.69 4.58 4.74
C PHE A 161 -2.03 4.26 6.19
N ARG A 162 -3.32 4.05 6.44
CA ARG A 162 -3.85 3.58 7.72
C ARG A 162 -4.89 2.52 7.45
N ALA A 163 -4.61 1.27 7.82
CA ALA A 163 -5.49 0.14 7.53
C ALA A 163 -5.69 -0.78 8.75
N PRO A 164 -6.87 -1.41 8.92
CA PRO A 164 -8.02 -1.31 8.02
C PRO A 164 -8.90 -0.07 8.29
N VAL A 165 -9.66 0.36 7.27
CA VAL A 165 -10.74 1.36 7.42
C VAL A 165 -11.96 0.87 6.65
N GLY A 166 -13.13 0.83 7.30
CA GLY A 166 -14.38 0.33 6.68
C GLY A 166 -14.43 -1.20 6.49
N ARG A 167 -13.45 -1.93 7.03
CA ARG A 167 -13.38 -3.40 7.05
C ARG A 167 -12.62 -3.90 8.27
N THR A 168 -12.60 -5.20 8.50
CA THR A 168 -11.83 -5.78 9.61
C THR A 168 -10.35 -5.97 9.24
N MET A 169 -9.51 -6.19 10.25
CA MET A 169 -8.10 -6.56 10.03
C MET A 169 -8.00 -7.94 9.34
N GLU A 170 -8.97 -8.82 9.58
CA GLU A 170 -9.07 -10.13 8.90
C GLU A 170 -9.24 -9.93 7.39
N ASP A 171 -10.18 -9.07 6.98
CA ASP A 171 -10.47 -8.79 5.58
C ASP A 171 -9.27 -8.13 4.88
N PHE A 172 -8.61 -7.18 5.55
CA PHE A 172 -7.39 -6.55 5.03
C PHE A 172 -6.29 -7.60 4.75
N LEU A 173 -6.03 -8.50 5.69
CA LEU A 173 -5.00 -9.53 5.55
C LEU A 173 -5.39 -10.61 4.54
N ALA A 174 -6.67 -10.98 4.48
CA ALA A 174 -7.19 -11.92 3.51
C ALA A 174 -7.06 -11.40 2.07
N GLU A 175 -7.45 -10.15 1.82
CA GLU A 175 -7.26 -9.50 0.52
C GLU A 175 -5.78 -9.36 0.16
N SER A 176 -4.96 -8.92 1.13
CA SER A 176 -3.51 -8.80 0.93
C SER A 176 -2.86 -10.13 0.59
N LYS A 177 -3.34 -11.24 1.17
CA LYS A 177 -2.86 -12.59 0.88
C LYS A 177 -3.30 -13.06 -0.50
N ALA A 178 -4.57 -12.85 -0.85
CA ALA A 178 -5.11 -13.25 -2.15
C ALA A 178 -4.35 -12.60 -3.31
N HIS A 179 -3.86 -11.38 -3.12
CA HIS A 179 -3.13 -10.64 -4.14
C HIS A 179 -1.61 -10.67 -3.98
N GLY A 180 -1.08 -11.15 -2.87
CA GLY A 180 0.36 -11.28 -2.61
C GLY A 180 1.03 -10.06 -1.97
N TRP A 181 0.38 -8.91 -1.88
CA TRP A 181 0.94 -7.71 -1.23
C TRP A 181 -0.12 -7.01 -0.38
N PRO A 182 0.30 -6.26 0.67
CA PRO A 182 -0.57 -5.33 1.36
C PRO A 182 -1.44 -4.52 0.38
N SER A 183 -2.76 -4.76 0.45
CA SER A 183 -3.73 -4.22 -0.51
C SER A 183 -4.64 -3.22 0.19
N PHE A 184 -4.51 -1.95 -0.19
CA PHE A 184 -5.25 -0.85 0.42
C PHE A 184 -6.42 -0.40 -0.44
N ARG A 185 -7.46 0.13 0.20
CA ARG A 185 -8.64 0.74 -0.44
C ARG A 185 -8.62 2.26 -0.24
N ASP A 186 -9.47 2.96 -0.98
CA ASP A 186 -9.55 4.43 -1.00
C ASP A 186 -9.69 5.08 0.39
N ALA A 187 -10.37 4.43 1.34
CA ALA A 187 -10.54 4.93 2.70
C ALA A 187 -9.28 4.82 3.58
N GLU A 188 -8.27 4.08 3.14
CA GLU A 188 -7.05 3.77 3.88
C GLU A 188 -5.85 4.62 3.40
N VAL A 189 -6.04 5.44 2.36
CA VAL A 189 -5.00 6.29 1.74
C VAL A 189 -4.96 7.67 2.38
N VAL A 190 -3.77 8.17 2.69
CA VAL A 190 -3.58 9.59 3.04
C VAL A 190 -3.42 10.40 1.76
N ASN A 191 -4.52 10.97 1.28
CA ASN A 191 -4.60 11.68 0.00
C ASN A 191 -3.60 12.84 -0.13
N ALA A 192 -3.19 13.45 0.99
CA ALA A 192 -2.17 14.50 0.98
C ALA A 192 -0.77 13.98 0.62
N LYS A 193 -0.49 12.69 0.84
CA LYS A 193 0.85 12.11 0.79
C LYS A 193 1.08 11.11 -0.34
N VAL A 194 0.03 10.48 -0.87
CA VAL A 194 0.12 9.45 -1.92
C VAL A 194 -0.41 9.98 -3.26
N ARG A 195 0.22 9.57 -4.36
CA ARG A 195 -0.20 9.87 -5.73
C ARG A 195 -0.22 8.64 -6.61
N VAL A 196 -1.03 8.66 -7.67
CA VAL A 196 -1.08 7.63 -8.71
C VAL A 196 -0.71 8.25 -10.05
N LEU A 197 0.34 7.72 -10.68
CA LEU A 197 0.80 8.09 -12.00
C LEU A 197 0.11 7.22 -13.05
N GLU A 198 -0.93 7.74 -13.68
CA GLU A 198 -1.71 6.96 -14.65
C GLU A 198 -0.93 6.62 -15.92
N GLN A 199 -0.11 7.54 -16.42
CA GLN A 199 0.78 7.28 -17.56
C GLN A 199 1.75 6.12 -17.31
N ASN A 200 2.04 5.80 -16.05
CA ASN A 200 2.91 4.70 -15.64
C ASN A 200 2.11 3.48 -15.20
N LYS A 201 0.97 3.19 -15.85
CA LYS A 201 0.14 2.01 -15.56
C LYS A 201 -0.32 1.95 -14.10
N GLY A 202 -0.64 3.12 -13.52
CA GLY A 202 -1.12 3.23 -12.16
C GLY A 202 -0.04 3.12 -11.08
N GLU A 203 1.23 3.45 -11.40
CA GLU A 203 2.31 3.48 -10.42
C GLU A 203 1.94 4.38 -9.23
N VAL A 204 2.07 3.84 -8.01
CA VAL A 204 1.74 4.54 -6.77
C VAL A 204 3.03 5.06 -6.17
N VAL A 205 3.06 6.35 -5.86
CA VAL A 205 4.25 7.06 -5.40
C VAL A 205 3.93 8.00 -4.26
N THR A 206 4.94 8.36 -3.49
CA THR A 206 4.82 9.42 -2.50
C THR A 206 4.90 10.79 -3.20
N SER A 207 4.05 11.72 -2.77
CA SER A 207 3.98 13.09 -3.32
C SER A 207 5.20 13.94 -2.99
N THR A 208 5.88 13.65 -1.87
CA THR A 208 7.00 14.46 -1.37
C THR A 208 8.33 13.86 -1.78
N THR A 209 8.51 12.56 -1.52
CA THR A 209 9.80 11.89 -1.69
C THR A 209 9.99 11.33 -3.11
N GLY A 210 8.89 11.10 -3.83
CA GLY A 210 8.95 10.44 -5.13
C GLY A 210 9.40 8.99 -5.02
N LEU A 211 9.01 8.35 -3.93
CA LEU A 211 9.36 6.98 -3.60
C LEU A 211 8.35 6.04 -4.26
N HIS A 212 8.84 4.98 -4.92
CA HIS A 212 8.00 3.94 -5.49
C HIS A 212 7.33 3.13 -4.38
N LEU A 213 6.00 3.08 -4.36
CA LEU A 213 5.23 2.31 -3.36
C LEU A 213 4.69 1.01 -3.94
N GLY A 214 4.25 1.01 -5.20
CA GLY A 214 3.61 -0.13 -5.84
C GLY A 214 2.72 0.32 -6.99
N HIS A 215 1.54 -0.29 -7.14
CA HIS A 215 0.61 0.02 -8.24
C HIS A 215 -0.85 0.02 -7.77
N ASN A 216 -1.67 0.90 -8.35
CA ASN A 216 -3.12 0.81 -8.28
C ASN A 216 -3.58 -0.19 -9.33
N LEU A 217 -4.21 -1.27 -8.89
CA LEU A 217 -4.70 -2.36 -9.72
C LEU A 217 -6.20 -2.57 -9.44
N PRO A 218 -7.07 -1.69 -9.96
CA PRO A 218 -8.50 -1.74 -9.67
C PRO A 218 -9.12 -3.10 -9.99
N ASP A 219 -10.09 -3.49 -9.17
CA ASP A 219 -10.89 -4.69 -9.33
C ASP A 219 -12.40 -4.34 -9.30
N SER A 220 -13.26 -5.35 -9.25
CA SER A 220 -14.72 -5.15 -9.19
C SER A 220 -15.19 -4.40 -7.94
N SER A 221 -14.34 -4.25 -6.92
CA SER A 221 -14.63 -3.52 -5.68
C SER A 221 -14.04 -2.09 -5.69
N GLY A 222 -13.47 -1.67 -6.82
CA GLY A 222 -12.88 -0.33 -7.00
C GLY A 222 -11.36 -0.35 -6.95
N ASN A 223 -10.75 0.77 -6.55
CA ASN A 223 -9.30 0.89 -6.49
C ASN A 223 -8.70 -0.09 -5.47
N ARG A 224 -7.52 -0.61 -5.81
CA ARG A 224 -6.75 -1.51 -4.96
C ARG A 224 -5.28 -1.16 -5.08
N TYR A 225 -4.76 -0.49 -4.08
CA TYR A 225 -3.35 -0.10 -4.05
C TYR A 225 -2.54 -1.28 -3.52
N CYS A 226 -1.85 -1.94 -4.43
CA CYS A 226 -1.01 -3.10 -4.19
C CYS A 226 0.40 -2.61 -3.87
N ILE A 227 0.77 -2.60 -2.58
CA ILE A 227 1.92 -1.83 -2.08
C ILE A 227 3.00 -2.76 -1.50
N ASN A 228 4.25 -2.49 -1.82
CA ASN A 228 5.41 -3.17 -1.25
C ASN A 228 5.52 -2.87 0.24
N LEU A 229 5.55 -3.89 1.10
CA LEU A 229 5.71 -3.70 2.55
C LEU A 229 7.01 -2.96 2.87
N VAL A 230 8.12 -3.28 2.18
CA VAL A 230 9.42 -2.61 2.40
C VAL A 230 9.35 -1.10 2.16
N CYS A 231 8.43 -0.63 1.33
CA CYS A 231 8.27 0.79 0.96
C CYS A 231 7.32 1.58 1.87
N VAL A 232 6.70 0.92 2.85
CA VAL A 232 5.82 1.54 3.84
C VAL A 232 6.17 1.17 5.29
N ALA A 233 7.35 0.59 5.46
CA ALA A 233 7.91 0.20 6.75
C ALA A 233 8.66 1.35 7.44
N GLY A 234 8.45 2.62 7.07
CA GLY A 234 9.13 3.75 7.70
C GLY A 234 8.86 3.88 9.19
N VAL A 235 9.74 4.59 9.89
CA VAL A 235 9.56 4.98 11.30
C VAL A 235 8.83 6.33 11.32
N PRO A 236 7.78 6.52 12.14
CA PRO A 236 7.04 7.77 12.18
C PRO A 236 7.95 8.94 12.55
N ASN A 237 7.83 10.04 11.82
CA ASN A 237 8.44 11.30 12.21
C ASN A 237 7.58 11.94 13.31
N VAL A 238 8.04 11.88 14.56
CA VAL A 238 7.30 12.33 15.75
C VAL A 238 7.00 13.86 15.74
N GLY A 239 7.51 14.61 14.75
CA GLY A 239 7.24 16.04 14.56
C GLY A 239 6.08 16.41 13.61
N ALA A 240 5.47 15.44 12.91
CA ALA A 240 4.41 15.70 11.92
C ALA A 240 3.06 15.12 12.38
N SER A 241 2.49 15.76 13.40
CA SER A 241 1.10 15.65 13.89
C SER A 241 0.22 14.51 13.31
N SER A 242 0.08 13.42 14.05
CA SER A 242 -1.20 12.70 14.06
C SER A 242 -2.26 13.61 14.68
N PRO A 243 -3.45 13.79 14.08
CA PRO A 243 -4.58 14.30 14.83
C PRO A 243 -4.81 13.38 16.03
N PRO A 244 -5.05 13.90 17.24
CA PRO A 244 -5.41 13.07 18.38
C PRO A 244 -6.62 12.20 18.01
N PRO A 245 -6.71 10.96 18.52
CA PRO A 245 -7.91 10.16 18.35
C PRO A 245 -9.10 11.00 18.83
N SER A 246 -10.10 11.16 17.98
CA SER A 246 -11.32 11.89 18.32
C SER A 246 -12.00 11.16 19.48
N GLU A 247 -11.75 11.65 20.70
CA GLU A 247 -12.51 11.26 21.87
C GLU A 247 -13.95 11.70 21.66
N GLU A 248 -14.82 10.70 21.64
CA GLU A 248 -16.26 10.81 21.70
C GLU A 248 -16.65 11.63 22.94
N GLN A 249 -17.03 12.89 22.75
CA GLN A 249 -17.50 13.76 23.82
C GLN A 249 -18.85 13.26 24.32
N ASN A 250 -18.80 12.38 25.31
CA ASN A 250 -19.98 12.00 26.08
C ASN A 250 -20.32 13.13 27.04
N ASN A 251 -21.31 13.92 26.66
CA ASN A 251 -21.92 14.97 27.47
C ASN A 251 -22.61 14.35 28.69
N THR A 252 -22.12 14.63 29.89
CA THR A 252 -22.95 14.53 31.10
C THR A 252 -22.56 15.59 32.12
N ASN A 253 -23.56 16.44 32.40
CA ASN A 253 -23.64 17.37 33.53
C ASN A 253 -23.11 16.78 34.84
N GLN A 254 -22.13 17.46 35.46
CA GLN A 254 -22.04 17.56 36.92
C GLN A 254 -21.69 19.00 37.35
N GLN A 255 -22.77 19.77 37.53
CA GLN A 255 -23.10 20.66 38.64
C GLN A 255 -22.06 20.89 39.78
N MET A 256 -21.74 22.18 39.98
CA MET A 256 -21.47 22.91 41.25
C MET A 256 -20.22 22.57 42.10
N MET A 257 -19.28 23.53 42.21
CA MET A 257 -19.10 24.47 43.35
C MET A 257 -17.82 25.35 43.18
N PRO A 258 -17.77 26.58 43.73
CA PRO A 258 -16.62 27.50 43.61
C PRO A 258 -15.81 27.67 44.91
N SER A 259 -14.54 28.06 44.82
CA SER A 259 -13.78 28.83 45.84
C SER A 259 -12.39 29.18 45.28
N SER A 260 -12.11 30.45 44.99
CA SER A 260 -11.59 31.50 45.89
C SER A 260 -10.06 31.52 45.99
N ALA A 261 -9.50 32.52 45.31
CA ALA A 261 -8.34 33.36 45.62
C ALA A 261 -7.15 32.80 46.43
N ASN A 262 -5.93 32.96 45.88
CA ASN A 262 -4.88 33.62 46.65
C ASN A 262 -3.89 34.39 45.75
N VAL A 263 -3.40 35.51 46.29
CA VAL A 263 -2.55 36.55 45.73
C VAL A 263 -1.15 36.45 46.34
N GLY A 264 -0.10 36.85 45.59
CA GLY A 264 1.24 37.17 46.11
C GLY A 264 2.35 36.63 45.19
N ALA A 265 3.04 37.44 44.37
CA ALA A 265 4.20 38.31 44.70
C ALA A 265 5.39 37.48 45.23
N SER A 266 6.67 37.69 44.89
CA SER A 266 7.44 38.57 44.00
C SER A 266 8.91 38.12 44.17
N ALA A 267 9.80 38.56 43.25
CA ALA A 267 11.26 38.65 43.42
C ALA A 267 12.02 37.31 43.41
N SER A 268 13.30 37.18 43.02
CA SER A 268 14.34 37.90 42.26
C SER A 268 15.60 37.03 42.43
N HIS A 269 16.75 37.41 41.83
CA HIS A 269 18.07 36.74 41.89
C HIS A 269 18.28 35.69 40.78
N ASP A 270 19.36 35.66 40.02
CA ASP A 270 20.52 36.54 39.97
C ASP A 270 21.21 36.39 38.61
N ALA A 271 21.98 37.42 38.27
CA ALA A 271 22.67 37.59 37.00
C ALA A 271 24.05 36.89 36.96
N SER A 272 24.67 37.00 35.78
CA SER A 272 26.13 36.99 35.50
C SER A 272 26.66 35.65 34.97
N SER A 273 26.90 35.50 33.67
CA SER A 273 27.96 36.10 32.81
C SER A 273 29.07 35.09 32.57
N LEU A 274 29.38 34.79 31.32
CA LEU A 274 30.72 34.94 30.75
C LEU A 274 30.68 34.70 29.23
N GLN A 275 31.61 35.38 28.58
CA GLN A 275 31.58 35.89 27.22
C GLN A 275 32.74 35.28 26.42
N ALA A 276 32.71 35.55 25.10
CA ALA A 276 33.76 35.34 24.09
C ALA A 276 33.83 33.92 23.51
N GLY A 277 33.94 33.70 22.20
CA GLY A 277 34.35 34.56 21.09
C GLY A 277 35.26 33.71 20.19
N GLY A 278 35.04 33.69 18.88
CA GLY A 278 35.90 32.89 17.99
C GLY A 278 35.36 32.72 16.57
N THR A 279 35.74 33.65 15.71
CA THR A 279 35.64 33.62 14.24
C THR A 279 36.56 32.57 13.61
N SER A 280 36.13 31.90 12.53
CA SER A 280 36.89 31.85 11.25
C SER A 280 36.23 30.94 10.21
N SER A 281 35.93 31.51 9.05
CA SER A 281 35.83 30.83 7.75
C SER A 281 37.05 29.97 7.46
N GLN A 282 36.90 28.88 6.68
CA GLN A 282 37.66 28.60 5.45
C GLN A 282 37.13 27.34 4.73
N ASN A 283 36.66 27.55 3.50
CA ASN A 283 36.85 26.76 2.28
C ASN A 283 37.34 25.31 2.40
N PHE A 284 36.60 24.37 1.81
CA PHE A 284 37.19 23.35 0.93
C PHE A 284 36.22 22.98 -0.20
N ALA A 285 36.57 23.42 -1.40
CA ALA A 285 36.02 22.94 -2.67
C ALA A 285 36.90 21.81 -3.22
N ASN A 286 36.36 21.11 -4.23
CA ASN A 286 36.90 19.96 -4.99
C ASN A 286 36.61 18.58 -4.39
N ARG A 287 36.24 17.56 -5.16
CA ARG A 287 36.52 17.31 -6.58
C ARG A 287 35.51 16.32 -7.15
N ARG A 288 35.04 16.59 -8.37
CA ARG A 288 34.34 15.63 -9.25
C ARG A 288 35.22 14.40 -9.48
N LYS A 289 34.61 13.22 -9.47
CA LYS A 289 35.11 12.08 -10.24
C LYS A 289 33.92 11.42 -10.93
N THR A 290 33.79 11.75 -12.21
CA THR A 290 33.03 11.02 -13.21
C THR A 290 33.74 9.71 -13.46
N ASP A 291 33.09 8.57 -13.28
CA ASP A 291 33.50 7.33 -13.92
C ASP A 291 32.30 6.74 -14.67
N ASN A 292 32.55 6.61 -15.97
CA ASN A 292 31.68 6.19 -17.04
C ASN A 292 31.95 4.69 -17.27
N VAL A 293 30.97 3.82 -17.03
CA VAL A 293 30.94 2.42 -17.47
C VAL A 293 29.47 2.14 -17.75
N GLY A 294 29.01 1.93 -18.98
CA GLY A 294 29.51 0.93 -19.91
C GLY A 294 28.37 -0.08 -20.09
N THR A 295 27.53 0.21 -21.06
CA THR A 295 26.41 -0.58 -21.60
C THR A 295 26.75 -2.05 -21.81
N HIS A 296 25.96 -2.98 -21.25
CA HIS A 296 25.65 -4.30 -21.83
C HIS A 296 24.53 -4.91 -21.00
N HIS A 297 23.32 -5.08 -21.57
CA HIS A 297 22.39 -6.19 -21.31
C HIS A 297 21.08 -5.92 -22.09
N GLU A 298 21.19 -5.97 -23.42
CA GLU A 298 20.08 -6.45 -24.23
C GLU A 298 20.24 -7.96 -24.44
N ALA A 299 19.12 -8.64 -24.69
CA ALA A 299 18.96 -10.06 -24.99
C ALA A 299 18.83 -11.03 -23.80
N LEU A 300 17.77 -10.87 -22.99
CA LEU A 300 17.00 -11.99 -22.41
C LEU A 300 15.50 -11.65 -22.15
N SER A 301 14.93 -10.61 -22.78
CA SER A 301 13.63 -10.02 -22.38
C SER A 301 12.36 -10.61 -23.06
N LEU A 302 12.41 -11.77 -23.72
CA LEU A 302 11.26 -12.29 -24.49
C LEU A 302 10.71 -13.66 -24.06
N ALA A 303 11.09 -14.21 -22.92
CA ALA A 303 10.69 -15.58 -22.55
C ALA A 303 9.67 -15.72 -21.39
N TRP A 304 9.22 -14.63 -20.76
CA TRP A 304 8.30 -14.73 -19.60
C TRP A 304 6.92 -14.09 -19.78
N TRP A 305 6.69 -13.33 -20.85
CA TRP A 305 5.37 -12.75 -21.15
C TRP A 305 4.40 -13.72 -21.85
N ALA A 306 4.88 -14.85 -22.38
CA ALA A 306 4.03 -15.83 -23.08
C ALA A 306 3.23 -16.76 -22.15
N VAL A 307 3.51 -16.80 -20.84
CA VAL A 307 2.83 -17.70 -19.90
C VAL A 307 1.61 -17.06 -19.22
N MET A 308 1.50 -15.72 -19.19
CA MET A 308 0.34 -15.03 -18.58
C MET A 308 -0.75 -14.60 -19.58
N ALA A 309 -0.52 -14.70 -20.89
CA ALA A 309 -1.49 -14.33 -21.92
C ALA A 309 -2.39 -15.49 -22.41
N LEU A 310 -2.23 -16.72 -21.88
CA LEU A 310 -3.00 -17.91 -22.30
C LEU A 310 -3.95 -18.47 -21.23
N ALA A 311 -4.10 -17.81 -20.07
CA ALA A 311 -4.98 -18.28 -18.99
C ALA A 311 -6.31 -17.51 -18.87
N SER A 312 -6.71 -16.71 -19.85
CA SER A 312 -8.00 -15.96 -19.82
C SER A 312 -8.95 -16.25 -20.99
N SER A 313 -8.69 -17.28 -21.79
CA SER A 313 -9.56 -17.65 -22.92
C SER A 313 -9.89 -19.15 -22.93
N ALA A 314 -10.55 -19.63 -21.87
CA ALA A 314 -11.28 -20.90 -21.92
C ALA A 314 -12.30 -20.95 -20.78
N THR A 315 -13.52 -20.45 -21.03
CA THR A 315 -14.81 -21.02 -20.58
C THR A 315 -15.93 -20.07 -21.04
N ILE A 316 -16.32 -20.12 -22.32
CA ILE A 316 -17.70 -19.92 -22.81
C ILE A 316 -17.83 -20.74 -24.10
N TRP A 317 -18.90 -21.53 -24.16
CA TRP A 317 -19.26 -22.64 -25.08
C TRP A 317 -18.78 -24.03 -24.64
#